data_AF-A0A077RZZ0-F1
#
_entry.id   AF-A0A077RZZ0-F1
#
_cell.length_a   1.000
_cell.length_b   1.000
_cell.length_c   1.000
_cell.angle_alpha   90.00
_cell.angle_beta   90.00
_cell.angle_gamma   90.00
#
_symmetry.space_group_name_H-M   'P 1'
#
loop_
_entity.id
_entity.type
_entity.pdbx_description
1 polymer ?
#
loop_
_entity_poly.entity_id
_entity_poly.type
_entity_poly.pdbx_seq_one_letter_code
_entity_poly.pdbx_strand_id
1 'polypeptide(L)'
;MAFTDDYKGDKAVEAHGNTKLHVIHTNDKKQMAISLAQYERHLSLQGHKIVDIDLEYNNEPEVTQKPALCQLSIGKNHPVLLFQMSATERCTVFDNFLADPRYTFAGFSIDGDKTRLQRVNLEKNITNNEHRCWATLPLSMRHIEYASKDAYAATNTREQRRVMAEALLYKQHRTYTRELHDVHLHGNHKLHVICTSKGKGMDKMLSTFRSKLDGMPVKLVGVDVEYTHYVKPQRAAVLQLCVEKECLAYHISAAKDRPMELDKFLMNGEYTFVGFAIEGDKSKLKVSGLEINSDNSIDIQVEWRDP
;
A
#
# COMPACT_ATOMS: atom_id res chain seq x y z
N MET A 1 -25.76 17.95 9.20
CA MET A 1 -25.96 19.29 8.62
C MET A 1 -25.48 19.24 7.18
N ALA A 2 -26.37 19.58 6.23
CA ALA A 2 -25.97 19.83 4.86
C ALA A 2 -25.05 21.06 4.86
N PHE A 3 -23.86 20.94 4.24
CA PHE A 3 -23.00 22.09 4.01
C PHE A 3 -23.71 22.99 3.00
N THR A 4 -24.10 24.18 3.45
CA THR A 4 -24.57 25.24 2.57
C THR A 4 -23.40 25.75 1.73
N ASP A 5 -23.74 26.07 0.49
CA ASP A 5 -22.89 26.39 -0.66
C ASP A 5 -22.21 27.77 -0.52
N ASP A 6 -21.58 28.05 0.63
CA ASP A 6 -21.06 29.38 0.97
C ASP A 6 -19.61 29.62 0.48
N TYR A 7 -19.05 28.72 -0.33
CA TYR A 7 -17.79 28.98 -1.03
C TYR A 7 -18.06 29.37 -2.49
N LYS A 8 -18.54 30.60 -2.69
CA LYS A 8 -18.52 31.28 -4.00
C LYS A 8 -17.09 31.72 -4.32
N GLY A 9 -16.32 30.84 -4.96
CA GLY A 9 -15.07 31.19 -5.63
C GLY A 9 -14.96 30.46 -6.96
N ASP A 10 -14.53 31.16 -8.01
CA ASP A 10 -14.35 30.68 -9.39
C ASP A 10 -13.28 29.57 -9.58
N LYS A 11 -13.00 28.75 -8.55
CA LYS A 11 -11.90 27.77 -8.49
C LYS A 11 -12.40 26.33 -8.28
N ALA A 12 -13.48 25.96 -8.95
CA ALA A 12 -13.95 24.58 -8.98
C ALA A 12 -13.18 23.79 -10.05
N VAL A 13 -12.49 22.72 -9.65
CA VAL A 13 -11.83 21.78 -10.58
C VAL A 13 -12.75 20.59 -10.84
N GLU A 14 -13.03 20.27 -12.10
CA GLU A 14 -13.83 19.10 -12.45
C GLU A 14 -13.00 17.81 -12.38
N ALA A 15 -13.42 16.91 -11.49
CA ALA A 15 -12.93 15.54 -11.35
C ALA A 15 -13.95 14.54 -11.94
N HIS A 16 -13.57 13.26 -12.01
CA HIS A 16 -14.38 12.20 -12.63
C HIS A 16 -15.82 12.14 -12.08
N GLY A 17 -16.81 11.94 -12.98
CA GLY A 17 -18.22 11.74 -12.63
C GLY A 17 -18.99 13.01 -12.21
N ASN A 18 -18.70 14.16 -12.82
CA ASN A 18 -19.28 15.48 -12.49
C ASN A 18 -18.96 15.99 -11.07
N THR A 19 -17.92 15.44 -10.42
CA THR A 19 -17.52 15.91 -9.10
C THR A 19 -16.75 17.22 -9.23
N LYS A 20 -17.21 18.27 -8.55
CA LYS A 20 -16.47 19.55 -8.46
C LYS A 20 -15.65 19.57 -7.18
N LEU A 21 -14.33 19.67 -7.33
CA LEU A 21 -13.40 19.84 -6.23
C LEU A 21 -13.21 21.33 -5.95
N HIS A 22 -13.39 21.72 -4.70
CA HIS A 22 -12.99 23.04 -4.24
C HIS A 22 -11.49 23.00 -3.94
N VAL A 23 -10.72 23.95 -4.46
CA VAL A 23 -9.25 23.94 -4.31
C VAL A 23 -8.78 25.22 -3.63
N ILE A 24 -8.01 25.07 -2.57
CA ILE A 24 -7.30 26.16 -1.90
C ILE A 24 -5.83 26.03 -2.27
N HIS A 25 -5.37 26.83 -3.21
CA HIS A 25 -3.94 26.99 -3.49
C HIS A 25 -3.41 28.20 -2.72
N THR A 26 -2.43 28.00 -1.85
CA THR A 26 -1.87 29.05 -1.00
C THR A 26 -0.39 28.84 -0.69
N ASN A 27 0.35 29.93 -0.55
CA ASN A 27 1.65 29.98 0.14
C ASN A 27 1.56 30.76 1.47
N ASP A 28 0.38 31.27 1.82
CA ASP A 28 0.12 32.06 3.00
C ASP A 28 -0.09 31.18 4.24
N LYS A 29 0.69 31.46 5.29
CA LYS A 29 0.69 30.68 6.54
C LYS A 29 -0.62 30.83 7.34
N LYS A 30 -1.32 31.97 7.22
CA LYS A 30 -2.60 32.18 7.92
C LYS A 30 -3.70 31.36 7.25
N GLN A 31 -3.73 31.37 5.91
CA GLN A 31 -4.64 30.54 5.14
C GLN A 31 -4.41 29.05 5.40
N MET A 32 -3.14 28.62 5.48
CA MET A 32 -2.78 27.27 5.90
C MET A 32 -3.38 26.92 7.28
N ALA A 33 -3.18 27.79 8.29
CA ALA A 33 -3.73 27.55 9.62
C ALA A 33 -5.26 27.45 9.64
N ILE A 34 -5.95 28.31 8.87
CA ILE A 34 -7.42 28.28 8.74
C ILE A 34 -7.87 26.97 8.11
N SER A 35 -7.23 26.55 7.01
CA SER A 35 -7.57 25.32 6.30
C SER A 35 -7.32 24.07 7.15
N LEU A 36 -6.21 24.01 7.88
CA LEU A 36 -5.93 22.88 8.78
C LEU A 36 -6.90 22.82 9.95
N ALA A 37 -7.25 23.95 10.57
CA ALA A 37 -8.25 23.95 11.65
C ALA A 37 -9.62 23.39 11.18
N GLN A 38 -10.00 23.63 9.93
CA GLN A 38 -11.20 23.02 9.33
C GLN A 38 -11.05 21.51 9.14
N TYR A 39 -9.88 21.05 8.67
CA TYR A 39 -9.58 19.64 8.53
C TYR A 39 -9.63 18.93 9.88
N GLU A 40 -8.97 19.47 10.90
CA GLU A 40 -8.93 18.91 12.24
C GLU A 40 -10.33 18.77 12.85
N ARG A 41 -11.19 19.79 12.66
CA ARG A 41 -12.58 19.74 13.10
C ARG A 41 -13.33 18.58 12.47
N HIS A 42 -13.19 18.38 11.15
CA HIS A 42 -13.83 17.26 10.47
C HIS A 42 -13.27 15.90 10.93
N LEU A 43 -11.95 15.77 10.97
CA LEU A 43 -11.25 14.54 11.35
C LEU A 43 -11.54 14.14 12.80
N SER A 44 -11.78 15.11 13.69
CA SER A 44 -12.17 14.83 15.08
C SER A 44 -13.44 13.98 15.21
N LEU A 45 -14.32 14.03 14.19
CA LEU A 45 -15.58 13.29 14.13
C LEU A 45 -15.44 11.92 13.44
N GLN A 46 -14.26 11.60 12.92
CA GLN A 46 -14.01 10.35 12.18
C GLN A 46 -13.37 9.29 13.10
N GLY A 47 -13.77 8.03 12.93
CA GLY A 47 -13.14 6.90 13.62
C GLY A 47 -11.67 6.70 13.21
N HIS A 48 -11.33 7.04 11.96
CA HIS A 48 -9.96 7.07 11.46
C HIS A 48 -9.66 8.45 10.87
N LYS A 49 -8.56 9.07 11.31
CA LYS A 49 -8.16 10.44 10.95
C LYS A 49 -7.13 10.41 9.82
N ILE A 50 -7.58 10.01 8.64
CA ILE A 50 -6.73 9.85 7.46
C ILE A 50 -6.67 11.18 6.69
N VAL A 51 -5.46 11.57 6.33
CA VAL A 51 -5.15 12.73 5.49
C VAL A 51 -4.33 12.21 4.31
N ASP A 52 -4.78 12.48 3.09
CA ASP A 52 -3.99 12.21 1.92
C ASP A 52 -2.91 13.27 1.78
N ILE A 53 -1.71 12.84 1.46
CA ILE A 53 -0.58 13.72 1.20
C ILE A 53 0.12 13.30 -0.07
N ASP A 54 0.43 14.29 -0.90
CA ASP A 54 1.36 14.09 -2.01
C ASP A 54 2.31 15.29 -2.12
N LEU A 55 3.51 15.04 -2.65
CA LEU A 55 4.58 16.02 -2.74
C LEU A 55 5.09 16.11 -4.18
N GLU A 56 5.08 17.33 -4.71
CA GLU A 56 5.75 17.65 -5.96
C GLU A 56 7.07 18.34 -5.65
N TYR A 57 8.11 17.99 -6.40
CA TYR A 57 9.48 18.44 -6.16
C TYR A 57 9.91 19.51 -7.17
N ASN A 58 10.91 20.31 -6.79
CA ASN A 58 11.57 21.21 -7.71
C ASN A 58 12.45 20.45 -8.73
N ASN A 59 12.97 21.16 -9.72
CA ASN A 59 13.75 20.58 -10.83
C ASN A 59 15.19 20.19 -10.50
N GLU A 60 15.57 20.27 -9.25
CA GLU A 60 16.94 19.93 -8.87
C GLU A 60 17.16 18.42 -9.06
N PRO A 61 18.40 17.96 -9.28
CA PRO A 61 18.70 16.54 -9.29
C PRO A 61 18.15 15.82 -8.05
N GLU A 62 17.76 14.56 -8.19
CA GLU A 62 17.07 13.77 -7.16
C GLU A 62 17.75 13.81 -5.77
N VAL A 63 19.08 13.88 -5.74
CA VAL A 63 19.88 13.98 -4.50
C VAL A 63 19.76 15.32 -3.77
N THR A 64 19.31 16.36 -4.47
CA THR A 64 19.20 17.75 -4.00
C THR A 64 17.79 18.32 -4.12
N GLN A 65 16.85 17.53 -4.63
CA GLN A 65 15.46 17.95 -4.83
C GLN A 65 14.80 18.29 -3.50
N LYS A 66 14.00 19.35 -3.52
CA LYS A 66 13.23 19.84 -2.39
C LYS A 66 11.75 19.84 -2.75
N PRO A 67 10.87 19.50 -1.79
CA PRO A 67 9.44 19.58 -2.03
C PRO A 67 9.06 21.04 -2.29
N ALA A 68 8.33 21.26 -3.37
CA ALA A 68 7.88 22.55 -3.87
C ALA A 68 6.39 22.77 -3.61
N LEU A 69 5.58 21.73 -3.71
CA LEU A 69 4.15 21.76 -3.46
C LEU A 69 3.77 20.57 -2.58
N CYS A 70 3.03 20.81 -1.50
CA CYS A 70 2.37 19.76 -0.74
C CYS A 70 0.88 19.80 -1.05
N GLN A 71 0.32 18.64 -1.37
CA GLN A 71 -1.09 18.47 -1.64
C GLN A 71 -1.72 17.75 -0.44
N LEU A 72 -2.84 18.25 0.10
CA LEU A 72 -3.58 17.58 1.17
C LEU A 72 -5.05 17.43 0.81
N SER A 73 -5.65 16.30 1.21
CA SER A 73 -7.07 16.05 1.08
C SER A 73 -7.60 15.22 2.26
N ILE A 74 -8.84 15.46 2.67
CA ILE A 74 -9.56 14.64 3.66
C ILE A 74 -10.86 14.05 3.10
N GLY A 75 -11.16 14.34 1.82
CA GLY A 75 -12.25 13.74 1.07
C GLY A 75 -13.14 14.66 0.27
N LYS A 76 -14.06 14.03 -0.46
CA LYS A 76 -14.87 14.64 -1.53
C LYS A 76 -15.72 15.86 -1.16
N ASN A 77 -15.98 16.10 0.12
CA ASN A 77 -16.80 17.21 0.60
C ASN A 77 -15.98 18.33 1.25
N HIS A 78 -14.65 18.26 1.18
CA HIS A 78 -13.75 19.27 1.74
C HIS A 78 -12.83 19.81 0.66
N PRO A 79 -12.37 21.06 0.78
CA PRO A 79 -11.43 21.61 -0.18
C PRO A 79 -10.13 20.82 -0.21
N VAL A 80 -9.55 20.59 -1.38
CA VAL A 80 -8.18 20.12 -1.54
C VAL A 80 -7.24 21.29 -1.28
N LEU A 81 -6.25 21.10 -0.40
CA LEU A 81 -5.27 22.12 -0.05
C LEU A 81 -3.99 21.90 -0.83
N LEU A 82 -3.63 22.85 -1.68
CA LEU A 82 -2.34 22.89 -2.38
C LEU A 82 -1.48 23.96 -1.69
N PHE A 83 -0.49 23.51 -0.91
CA PHE A 83 0.41 24.38 -0.17
C PHE A 83 1.75 24.52 -0.86
N GLN A 84 2.00 25.69 -1.42
CA GLN A 84 3.29 25.98 -2.02
C GLN A 84 4.34 26.20 -0.92
N MET A 85 5.36 25.34 -0.91
CA MET A 85 6.40 25.34 0.11
C MET A 85 7.43 26.44 -0.17
N SER A 86 7.82 27.17 0.89
CA SER A 86 8.91 28.13 0.82
C SER A 86 10.25 27.45 1.09
N ALA A 87 11.25 27.76 0.27
CA ALA A 87 12.62 27.28 0.47
C ALA A 87 13.34 27.96 1.66
N THR A 88 12.83 29.11 2.13
CA THR A 88 13.49 29.95 3.14
C THR A 88 12.74 30.04 4.46
N GLU A 89 11.43 29.79 4.47
CA GLU A 89 10.60 29.95 5.66
C GLU A 89 9.70 28.75 5.94
N ARG A 90 9.80 28.23 7.17
CA ARG A 90 8.92 27.14 7.64
C ARG A 90 7.53 27.64 8.01
N CYS A 91 6.56 26.73 7.89
CA CYS A 91 5.20 26.90 8.38
C CYS A 91 4.99 25.96 9.57
N THR A 92 5.19 26.47 10.78
CA THR A 92 5.18 25.63 12.00
C THR A 92 3.83 24.97 12.25
N VAL A 93 2.72 25.60 11.86
CA VAL A 93 1.38 25.00 11.96
C VAL A 93 1.27 23.76 11.08
N PHE A 94 1.79 23.84 9.86
CA PHE A 94 1.85 22.71 8.92
C PHE A 94 2.82 21.63 9.43
N ASP A 95 4.01 22.01 9.90
CA ASP A 95 4.98 21.07 10.48
C ASP A 95 4.39 20.30 11.68
N ASN A 96 3.70 21.01 12.57
CA ASN A 96 3.03 20.40 13.73
C ASN A 96 1.91 19.45 13.31
N PHE A 97 1.13 19.81 12.28
CA PHE A 97 0.08 18.95 11.76
C PHE A 97 0.64 17.65 11.18
N LEU A 98 1.72 17.73 10.40
CA LEU A 98 2.42 16.54 9.87
C LEU A 98 3.04 15.66 10.97
N ALA A 99 3.53 16.27 12.05
CA ALA A 99 4.17 15.56 13.15
C ALA A 99 3.16 14.96 14.15
N ASP A 100 1.88 15.31 14.07
CA ASP A 100 0.88 14.90 15.04
C ASP A 100 0.47 13.43 14.83
N PRO A 101 0.76 12.54 15.81
CA PRO A 101 0.51 11.10 15.67
C PRO A 101 -0.98 10.74 15.66
N ARG A 102 -1.87 11.69 15.92
CA ARG A 102 -3.33 11.49 15.83
C ARG A 102 -3.78 11.36 14.38
N TYR A 103 -3.03 11.90 13.42
CA TYR A 103 -3.34 11.82 12.00
C TYR A 103 -2.52 10.73 11.32
N THR A 104 -3.14 10.06 10.36
CA THR A 104 -2.41 9.19 9.44
C THR A 104 -2.30 9.88 8.11
N PHE A 105 -1.08 10.08 7.66
CA PHE A 105 -0.77 10.56 6.32
C PHE A 105 -0.62 9.39 5.37
N ALA A 106 -1.35 9.43 4.26
CA ALA A 106 -1.27 8.42 3.22
C ALA A 106 -0.91 9.05 1.89
N GLY A 107 0.20 8.61 1.31
CA GLY A 107 0.61 8.96 -0.04
C GLY A 107 0.45 7.76 -0.97
N PHE A 108 0.09 8.03 -2.22
CA PHE A 108 0.07 7.05 -3.30
C PHE A 108 1.23 7.37 -4.25
N SER A 109 2.27 6.52 -4.29
CA SER A 109 3.24 6.59 -5.39
C SER A 109 2.63 5.96 -6.63
N ILE A 110 2.38 6.79 -7.65
CA ILE A 110 1.69 6.38 -8.88
C ILE A 110 2.66 5.80 -9.92
N ASP A 111 3.97 5.80 -9.63
CA ASP A 111 4.99 5.23 -10.53
C ASP A 111 4.69 3.78 -10.95
N GLY A 112 3.90 3.03 -10.16
CA GLY A 112 3.48 1.67 -10.47
C GLY A 112 2.11 1.48 -11.13
N ASP A 113 1.25 2.51 -11.23
CA ASP A 113 -0.21 2.31 -11.44
C ASP A 113 -0.80 3.16 -12.59
N LYS A 114 -0.06 3.24 -13.71
CA LYS A 114 -0.47 3.88 -14.98
C LYS A 114 -1.84 3.38 -15.50
N THR A 115 -2.19 2.12 -15.20
CA THR A 115 -3.43 1.44 -15.58
C THR A 115 -4.64 1.88 -14.74
N ARG A 116 -4.43 2.41 -13.54
CA ARG A 116 -5.50 2.95 -12.68
C ARG A 116 -5.89 4.38 -13.08
N LEU A 117 -4.92 5.19 -13.51
CA LEU A 117 -5.17 6.50 -14.12
C LEU A 117 -6.03 6.41 -15.40
N GLN A 118 -5.85 5.34 -16.19
CA GLN A 118 -6.69 5.04 -17.36
C GLN A 118 -8.16 4.74 -17.00
N ARG A 119 -8.46 4.21 -15.80
CA ARG A 119 -9.84 3.96 -15.35
C ARG A 119 -10.55 5.21 -14.84
N VAL A 120 -9.82 6.27 -14.47
CA VAL A 120 -10.39 7.55 -13.99
C VAL A 120 -10.48 8.61 -15.10
N ASN A 121 -10.15 8.24 -16.35
CA ASN A 121 -10.18 9.10 -17.54
C ASN A 121 -9.63 10.53 -17.30
N LEU A 122 -8.49 10.60 -16.61
CA LEU A 122 -7.74 11.84 -16.39
C LEU A 122 -6.96 12.21 -17.67
N GLU A 123 -7.69 12.54 -18.73
CA GLU A 123 -7.17 12.72 -20.10
C GLU A 123 -6.35 14.01 -20.36
N LYS A 124 -5.71 14.60 -19.35
CA LYS A 124 -4.73 15.69 -19.59
C LYS A 124 -3.55 15.58 -18.64
N ASN A 125 -2.59 14.73 -19.01
CA ASN A 125 -1.28 14.74 -18.37
C ASN A 125 -0.60 16.09 -18.64
N ILE A 126 -0.07 16.72 -17.59
CA ILE A 126 0.84 17.86 -17.75
C ILE A 126 2.08 17.38 -18.53
N THR A 127 2.61 18.22 -19.41
CA THR A 127 3.78 17.90 -20.24
C THR A 127 5.04 17.76 -19.39
N ASN A 128 6.08 17.08 -19.91
CA ASN A 128 7.38 16.99 -19.23
C ASN A 128 8.00 18.36 -18.90
N ASN A 129 7.68 19.40 -19.69
CA ASN A 129 8.12 20.77 -19.42
C ASN A 129 7.29 21.44 -18.31
N GLU A 130 6.00 21.12 -18.20
CA GLU A 130 5.15 21.57 -17.10
C GLU A 130 5.52 20.86 -15.80
N HIS A 131 5.78 19.55 -15.80
CA HIS A 131 6.31 18.79 -14.65
C HIS A 131 7.57 19.42 -14.05
N ARG A 132 8.28 20.24 -14.81
CA ARG A 132 9.45 20.99 -14.37
C ARG A 132 9.13 22.35 -13.74
N CYS A 133 7.88 22.68 -13.43
CA CYS A 133 7.53 24.05 -13.03
C CYS A 133 6.85 24.15 -11.67
N TRP A 134 6.88 23.09 -10.87
CA TRP A 134 6.23 23.04 -9.56
C TRP A 134 6.75 24.06 -8.54
N ALA A 135 8.00 24.49 -8.66
CA ALA A 135 8.59 25.52 -7.79
C ALA A 135 8.31 26.96 -8.25
N THR A 136 7.63 27.15 -9.39
CA THR A 136 7.39 28.48 -9.97
C THR A 136 6.04 29.02 -9.51
N LEU A 137 6.03 30.22 -8.93
CA LEU A 137 4.82 30.94 -8.55
C LEU A 137 4.43 32.00 -9.60
N PRO A 138 3.13 32.17 -9.90
CA PRO A 138 2.00 31.32 -9.47
C PRO A 138 1.93 30.01 -10.28
N LEU A 139 1.43 28.93 -9.67
CA LEU A 139 1.11 27.70 -10.41
C LEU A 139 0.06 27.96 -11.49
N SER A 140 0.24 27.34 -12.65
CA SER A 140 -0.76 27.40 -13.73
C SER A 140 -2.03 26.63 -13.37
N MET A 141 -3.15 26.95 -14.02
CA MET A 141 -4.41 26.22 -13.81
C MET A 141 -4.29 24.72 -14.05
N ARG A 142 -3.43 24.29 -14.98
CA ARG A 142 -3.18 22.86 -15.24
C ARG A 142 -2.46 22.17 -14.08
N HIS A 143 -1.47 22.83 -13.46
CA HIS A 143 -0.81 22.30 -12.26
C HIS A 143 -1.78 22.19 -11.10
N ILE A 144 -2.63 23.21 -10.91
CA ILE A 144 -3.67 23.21 -9.88
C ILE A 144 -4.67 22.08 -10.14
N GLU A 145 -5.14 21.90 -11.37
CA GLU A 145 -6.05 20.82 -11.74
C GLU A 145 -5.43 19.44 -11.53
N TYR A 146 -4.18 19.24 -11.97
CA TYR A 146 -3.46 17.98 -11.83
C TYR A 146 -3.30 17.60 -10.36
N ALA A 147 -2.66 18.47 -9.58
CA ALA A 147 -2.41 18.25 -8.16
C ALA A 147 -3.71 18.05 -7.36
N SER A 148 -4.79 18.74 -7.75
CA SER A 148 -6.08 18.58 -7.07
C SER A 148 -6.73 17.22 -7.34
N LYS A 149 -6.64 16.76 -8.58
CA LYS A 149 -7.18 15.44 -8.96
C LYS A 149 -6.35 14.32 -8.37
N ASP A 150 -5.04 14.53 -8.25
CA ASP A 150 -4.11 13.54 -7.70
C ASP A 150 -4.34 13.32 -6.20
N ALA A 151 -4.33 14.41 -5.43
CA ALA A 151 -4.69 14.38 -4.01
C ALA A 151 -6.10 13.83 -3.75
N TYR A 152 -7.04 14.02 -4.68
CA TYR A 152 -8.39 13.47 -4.57
C TYR A 152 -8.47 11.97 -4.90
N ALA A 153 -7.72 11.51 -5.90
CA ALA A 153 -7.75 10.12 -6.36
C ALA A 153 -7.29 9.12 -5.27
N ALA A 154 -6.46 9.57 -4.33
CA ALA A 154 -5.99 8.79 -3.20
C ALA A 154 -7.12 8.23 -2.30
N THR A 155 -8.24 8.95 -2.11
CA THR A 155 -9.34 8.51 -1.22
C THR A 155 -10.75 8.65 -1.76
N ASN A 156 -10.91 8.85 -3.07
CA ASN A 156 -12.22 9.09 -3.65
C ASN A 156 -13.21 7.94 -3.36
N THR A 157 -12.73 6.70 -3.27
CA THR A 157 -13.62 5.57 -3.01
C THR A 157 -13.68 5.20 -1.52
N ARG A 158 -14.90 4.93 -1.03
CA ARG A 158 -15.14 4.30 0.28
C ARG A 158 -14.31 3.03 0.44
N GLU A 159 -14.07 2.33 -0.66
CA GLU A 159 -13.26 1.12 -0.72
C GLU A 159 -11.76 1.40 -0.51
N GLN A 160 -11.17 2.41 -1.15
CA GLN A 160 -9.80 2.85 -0.85
C GLN A 160 -9.65 3.25 0.61
N ARG A 161 -10.61 4.02 1.16
CA ARG A 161 -10.60 4.40 2.58
C ARG A 161 -10.70 3.18 3.50
N ARG A 162 -11.51 2.18 3.15
CA ARG A 162 -11.62 0.90 3.89
C ARG A 162 -10.31 0.14 3.83
N VAL A 163 -9.70 0.00 2.65
CA VAL A 163 -8.41 -0.68 2.44
C VAL A 163 -7.29 0.03 3.22
N MET A 164 -7.24 1.36 3.21
CA MET A 164 -6.27 2.14 3.97
C MET A 164 -6.50 2.02 5.49
N ALA A 165 -7.75 2.11 5.95
CA ALA A 165 -8.09 1.87 7.36
C ALA A 165 -7.72 0.45 7.80
N GLU A 166 -7.94 -0.55 6.96
CA GLU A 166 -7.50 -1.93 7.21
C GLU A 166 -5.98 -2.04 7.24
N ALA A 167 -5.26 -1.48 6.26
CA ALA A 167 -3.79 -1.44 6.24
C ALA A 167 -3.21 -0.80 7.51
N LEU A 168 -3.90 0.21 8.07
CA LEU A 168 -3.52 0.86 9.32
C LEU A 168 -3.83 0.02 10.55
N LEU A 169 -4.96 -0.68 10.57
CA LEU A 169 -5.25 -1.70 11.59
C LEU A 169 -4.18 -2.81 11.57
N TYR A 170 -3.70 -3.21 10.39
CA TYR A 170 -2.61 -4.18 10.25
C TYR A 170 -1.26 -3.63 10.72
N LYS A 171 -0.99 -2.33 10.57
CA LYS A 171 0.20 -1.67 11.17
C LYS A 171 0.11 -1.59 12.70
N GLN A 172 -1.09 -1.45 13.28
CA GLN A 172 -1.29 -1.41 14.73
C GLN A 172 -1.33 -2.80 15.39
N HIS A 173 -1.87 -3.81 14.71
CA HIS A 173 -1.90 -5.19 15.20
C HIS A 173 -0.71 -6.00 14.66
N ARG A 174 0.34 -6.18 15.48
CA ARG A 174 1.44 -7.11 15.14
C ARG A 174 0.93 -8.53 14.84
N THR A 175 -0.16 -8.96 15.46
CA THR A 175 -0.69 -10.33 15.31
C THR A 175 -2.10 -10.37 14.73
N TYR A 176 -2.33 -11.13 13.65
CA TYR A 176 -3.65 -11.29 13.04
C TYR A 176 -3.85 -12.69 12.43
N THR A 177 -5.10 -13.03 12.13
CA THR A 177 -5.50 -14.16 11.28
C THR A 177 -6.70 -13.73 10.48
N ARG A 178 -6.69 -13.92 9.17
CA ARG A 178 -7.83 -13.77 8.26
C ARG A 178 -7.98 -15.03 7.44
N GLU A 179 -9.21 -15.45 7.26
CA GLU A 179 -9.59 -16.62 6.49
C GLU A 179 -10.43 -16.11 5.31
N LEU A 180 -10.02 -16.46 4.10
CA LEU A 180 -10.63 -16.05 2.84
C LEU A 180 -11.10 -17.30 2.11
N HIS A 181 -12.39 -17.36 1.83
CA HIS A 181 -12.97 -18.39 1.00
C HIS A 181 -13.20 -17.84 -0.41
N ASP A 182 -13.25 -18.73 -1.39
CA ASP A 182 -13.60 -18.38 -2.77
C ASP A 182 -12.70 -17.30 -3.39
N VAL A 183 -11.39 -17.35 -3.11
CA VAL A 183 -10.42 -16.51 -3.83
C VAL A 183 -10.32 -17.05 -5.26
N HIS A 184 -10.77 -16.27 -6.23
CA HIS A 184 -10.91 -16.73 -7.62
C HIS A 184 -9.55 -16.77 -8.31
N LEU A 185 -9.24 -17.91 -8.93
CA LEU A 185 -8.16 -18.07 -9.90
C LEU A 185 -8.71 -18.00 -11.33
N HIS A 186 -7.85 -18.10 -12.33
CA HIS A 186 -8.30 -18.26 -13.71
C HIS A 186 -9.17 -19.53 -13.87
N GLY A 187 -10.31 -19.38 -14.57
CA GLY A 187 -11.34 -20.42 -14.70
C GLY A 187 -12.30 -20.46 -13.50
N ASN A 188 -12.89 -21.63 -13.23
CA ASN A 188 -13.83 -21.84 -12.12
C ASN A 188 -13.13 -22.34 -10.83
N HIS A 189 -11.82 -22.16 -10.72
CA HIS A 189 -11.04 -22.58 -9.55
C HIS A 189 -11.09 -21.53 -8.45
N LYS A 190 -11.30 -22.01 -7.23
CA LYS A 190 -11.42 -21.20 -6.02
C LYS A 190 -10.45 -21.72 -4.97
N LEU A 191 -9.73 -20.80 -4.34
CA LEU A 191 -8.81 -21.08 -3.25
C LEU A 191 -9.45 -20.74 -1.91
N HIS A 192 -9.05 -21.51 -0.91
CA HIS A 192 -9.19 -21.16 0.49
C HIS A 192 -7.83 -20.69 1.01
N VAL A 193 -7.78 -19.48 1.58
CA VAL A 193 -6.53 -18.84 2.00
C VAL A 193 -6.62 -18.44 3.47
N ILE A 194 -5.63 -18.88 4.27
CA ILE A 194 -5.41 -18.33 5.62
C ILE A 194 -4.22 -17.39 5.57
N CYS A 195 -4.45 -16.10 5.84
CA CYS A 195 -3.43 -15.09 6.04
C CYS A 195 -3.22 -14.88 7.54
N THR A 196 -2.05 -15.18 8.10
CA THR A 196 -1.86 -15.14 9.55
C THR A 196 -0.44 -14.78 9.96
N SER A 197 -0.30 -14.11 11.10
CA SER A 197 0.96 -14.03 11.86
C SER A 197 0.88 -14.75 13.20
N LYS A 198 -0.23 -15.45 13.47
CA LYS A 198 -0.45 -16.27 14.68
C LYS A 198 -0.18 -17.74 14.42
N GLY A 199 0.54 -18.38 15.36
CA GLY A 199 0.82 -19.83 15.35
C GLY A 199 -0.44 -20.68 15.18
N LYS A 200 -1.51 -20.40 15.95
CA LYS A 200 -2.79 -21.15 15.84
C LYS A 200 -3.37 -21.24 14.42
N GLY A 201 -3.34 -20.13 13.67
CA GLY A 201 -3.84 -20.11 12.29
C GLY A 201 -2.94 -20.90 11.34
N MET A 202 -1.64 -20.86 11.60
CA MET A 202 -0.64 -21.61 10.85
C MET A 202 -0.77 -23.11 11.14
N ASP A 203 -0.83 -23.53 12.41
CA ASP A 203 -0.99 -24.92 12.83
C ASP A 203 -2.27 -25.55 12.25
N LYS A 204 -3.37 -24.78 12.20
CA LYS A 204 -4.61 -25.18 11.54
C LYS A 204 -4.34 -25.53 10.07
N MET A 205 -3.66 -24.64 9.34
CA MET A 205 -3.41 -24.86 7.91
C MET A 205 -2.39 -25.96 7.65
N LEU A 206 -1.32 -26.07 8.45
CA LEU A 206 -0.36 -27.16 8.34
C LEU A 206 -1.02 -28.53 8.60
N SER A 207 -1.97 -28.60 9.53
CA SER A 207 -2.77 -29.81 9.76
C SER A 207 -3.62 -30.18 8.54
N THR A 208 -4.26 -29.18 7.90
CA THR A 208 -4.99 -29.38 6.64
C THR A 208 -4.07 -29.88 5.53
N PHE A 209 -2.88 -29.30 5.37
CA PHE A 209 -1.90 -29.74 4.38
C PHE A 209 -1.48 -31.19 4.62
N ARG A 210 -1.10 -31.56 5.85
CA ARG A 210 -0.73 -32.93 6.21
C ARG A 210 -1.83 -33.92 5.82
N SER A 211 -3.07 -33.64 6.21
CA SER A 211 -4.21 -34.50 5.88
C SER A 211 -4.45 -34.67 4.37
N LYS A 212 -4.16 -33.63 3.56
CA LYS A 212 -4.28 -33.71 2.10
C LYS A 212 -3.12 -34.49 1.48
N LEU A 213 -1.89 -34.21 1.92
CA LEU A 213 -0.68 -34.84 1.41
C LEU A 213 -0.63 -36.35 1.72
N ASP A 214 -1.19 -36.80 2.85
CA ASP A 214 -1.20 -38.22 3.22
C ASP A 214 -2.02 -39.10 2.25
N GLY A 215 -2.97 -38.50 1.51
CA GLY A 215 -3.73 -39.19 0.48
C GLY A 215 -3.08 -39.18 -0.91
N MET A 216 -1.94 -38.52 -1.08
CA MET A 216 -1.33 -38.29 -2.39
C MET A 216 -0.16 -39.24 -2.65
N PRO A 217 -0.04 -39.81 -3.86
CA PRO A 217 1.11 -40.61 -4.25
C PRO A 217 2.39 -39.77 -4.36
N VAL A 218 2.25 -38.47 -4.68
CA VAL A 218 3.34 -37.49 -4.72
C VAL A 218 2.95 -36.30 -3.87
N LYS A 219 3.73 -36.02 -2.82
CA LYS A 219 3.41 -35.01 -1.81
C LYS A 219 4.06 -33.66 -2.16
N LEU A 220 3.46 -32.94 -3.12
CA LEU A 220 3.96 -31.65 -3.57
C LEU A 220 3.40 -30.49 -2.71
N VAL A 221 4.27 -29.54 -2.38
CA VAL A 221 3.90 -28.31 -1.69
C VAL A 221 4.41 -27.11 -2.49
N GLY A 222 3.51 -26.25 -2.95
CA GLY A 222 3.88 -24.98 -3.57
C GLY A 222 4.49 -24.04 -2.53
N VAL A 223 5.61 -23.39 -2.86
CA VAL A 223 6.32 -22.41 -2.03
C VAL A 223 6.56 -21.13 -2.81
N ASP A 224 6.37 -20.01 -2.11
CA ASP A 224 6.82 -18.69 -2.55
C ASP A 224 7.14 -17.82 -1.33
N VAL A 225 8.07 -16.87 -1.46
CA VAL A 225 8.51 -16.02 -0.36
C VAL A 225 8.66 -14.56 -0.78
N GLU A 226 7.96 -13.68 -0.08
CA GLU A 226 8.09 -12.23 -0.24
C GLU A 226 9.09 -11.66 0.75
N TYR A 227 9.89 -10.68 0.33
CA TYR A 227 10.99 -10.14 1.13
C TYR A 227 10.78 -8.70 1.59
N THR A 228 11.50 -8.31 2.62
CA THR A 228 11.57 -6.90 3.05
C THR A 228 12.26 -6.03 2.00
N HIS A 229 11.61 -4.97 1.53
CA HIS A 229 12.24 -3.98 0.65
C HIS A 229 13.15 -3.02 1.44
N TYR A 230 14.25 -2.57 0.83
CA TYR A 230 15.16 -1.51 1.31
C TYR A 230 15.98 -1.79 2.61
N VAL A 231 15.72 -2.89 3.32
CA VAL A 231 16.51 -3.31 4.49
C VAL A 231 17.52 -4.38 4.08
N LYS A 232 18.81 -4.16 4.36
CA LYS A 232 19.89 -5.14 4.14
C LYS A 232 20.37 -5.73 5.48
N PRO A 233 20.55 -7.06 5.60
CA PRO A 233 20.18 -8.07 4.61
C PRO A 233 18.66 -8.19 4.48
N GLN A 234 18.18 -8.42 3.26
CA GLN A 234 16.75 -8.69 3.04
C GLN A 234 16.36 -9.99 3.75
N ARG A 235 15.21 -9.97 4.39
CA ARG A 235 14.64 -11.09 5.15
C ARG A 235 13.33 -11.52 4.53
N ALA A 236 12.96 -12.78 4.70
CA ALA A 236 11.62 -13.26 4.41
C ALA A 236 10.60 -12.49 5.26
N ALA A 237 9.64 -11.84 4.60
CA ALA A 237 8.56 -11.08 5.20
C ALA A 237 7.27 -11.90 5.24
N VAL A 238 6.98 -12.64 4.16
CA VAL A 238 5.82 -13.54 4.04
C VAL A 238 6.29 -14.86 3.45
N LEU A 239 5.92 -15.97 4.09
CA LEU A 239 6.03 -17.31 3.50
C LEU A 239 4.66 -17.73 2.98
N GLN A 240 4.60 -18.17 1.74
CA GLN A 240 3.40 -18.71 1.12
C GLN A 240 3.58 -20.23 0.94
N LEU A 241 2.57 -20.99 1.36
CA LEU A 241 2.51 -22.43 1.15
C LEU A 241 1.18 -22.80 0.50
N CYS A 242 1.19 -23.73 -0.45
CA CYS A 242 -0.01 -24.19 -1.12
C CYS A 242 -0.03 -25.71 -1.28
N VAL A 243 -1.17 -26.33 -0.94
CA VAL A 243 -1.47 -27.73 -1.26
C VAL A 243 -2.86 -27.79 -1.88
N GLU A 244 -2.94 -28.20 -3.14
CA GLU A 244 -4.14 -28.14 -3.98
C GLU A 244 -4.79 -26.74 -4.02
N LYS A 245 -5.88 -26.54 -3.26
CA LYS A 245 -6.68 -25.31 -3.19
C LYS A 245 -6.59 -24.61 -1.84
N GLU A 246 -5.75 -25.14 -0.95
CA GLU A 246 -5.54 -24.62 0.40
C GLU A 246 -4.24 -23.84 0.41
N CYS A 247 -4.27 -22.58 0.80
CA CYS A 247 -3.12 -21.70 0.82
C CYS A 247 -2.91 -21.07 2.20
N LEU A 248 -1.65 -20.99 2.61
CA LEU A 248 -1.21 -20.25 3.79
C LEU A 248 -0.38 -19.06 3.31
N ALA A 249 -0.70 -17.86 3.79
CA ALA A 249 0.19 -16.70 3.74
C ALA A 249 0.60 -16.33 5.17
N TYR A 250 1.80 -16.78 5.56
CA TYR A 250 2.34 -16.59 6.91
C TYR A 250 3.23 -15.34 6.98
N HIS A 251 2.78 -14.31 7.70
CA HIS A 251 3.52 -13.07 7.92
C HIS A 251 4.63 -13.27 8.96
N ILE A 252 5.80 -13.75 8.51
CA ILE A 252 6.99 -13.98 9.35
C ILE A 252 7.40 -12.70 10.08
N SER A 253 7.42 -11.56 9.38
CA SER A 253 7.87 -10.28 9.96
C SER A 253 6.97 -9.73 11.07
N ALA A 254 5.72 -10.16 11.11
CA ALA A 254 4.75 -9.74 12.12
C ALA A 254 4.54 -10.81 13.22
N ALA A 255 5.02 -12.04 12.99
CA ALA A 255 4.91 -13.11 13.96
C ALA A 255 5.72 -12.81 15.23
N LYS A 256 5.13 -13.09 16.40
CA LYS A 256 5.81 -12.93 17.70
C LYS A 256 6.71 -14.12 18.01
N ASP A 257 6.22 -15.30 17.68
CA ASP A 257 6.85 -16.57 18.01
C ASP A 257 7.12 -17.33 16.71
N ARG A 258 8.27 -18.01 16.66
CA ARG A 258 8.57 -18.99 15.62
C ARG A 258 7.92 -20.31 15.99
N PRO A 259 6.96 -20.80 15.21
CA PRO A 259 6.25 -22.03 15.55
C PRO A 259 7.04 -23.25 15.07
N MET A 260 7.43 -24.10 16.03
CA MET A 260 8.20 -25.33 15.81
C MET A 260 7.57 -26.30 14.80
N GLU A 261 6.25 -26.28 14.64
CA GLU A 261 5.55 -27.12 13.67
C GLU A 261 5.81 -26.72 12.22
N LEU A 262 6.13 -25.43 11.97
CA LEU A 262 6.55 -24.98 10.64
C LEU A 262 7.90 -25.58 10.27
N ASP A 263 8.86 -25.58 11.20
CA ASP A 263 10.19 -26.15 10.97
C ASP A 263 10.10 -27.65 10.62
N LYS A 264 9.31 -28.40 11.38
CA LYS A 264 9.06 -29.82 11.10
C LYS A 264 8.40 -30.03 9.74
N PHE A 265 7.48 -29.14 9.35
CA PHE A 265 6.80 -29.24 8.08
C PHE A 265 7.74 -28.96 6.90
N LEU A 266 8.52 -27.87 6.96
CA LEU A 266 9.47 -27.48 5.91
C LEU A 266 10.66 -28.45 5.76
N MET A 267 11.04 -29.12 6.84
CA MET A 267 12.12 -30.12 6.85
C MET A 267 11.64 -31.56 6.61
N ASN A 268 10.34 -31.79 6.38
CA ASN A 268 9.81 -33.14 6.20
C ASN A 268 10.35 -33.77 4.90
N GLY A 269 11.10 -34.86 5.04
CA GLY A 269 11.69 -35.60 3.91
C GLY A 269 10.70 -36.34 3.02
N GLU A 270 9.41 -36.40 3.38
CA GLU A 270 8.36 -36.96 2.52
C GLU A 270 7.77 -35.94 1.55
N TYR A 271 7.99 -34.64 1.78
CA TYR A 271 7.40 -33.57 0.97
C TYR A 271 8.41 -33.05 -0.03
N THR A 272 7.95 -32.70 -1.22
CA THR A 272 8.74 -32.00 -2.24
C THR A 272 8.20 -30.58 -2.40
N PHE A 273 9.04 -29.59 -2.13
CA PHE A 273 8.71 -28.19 -2.23
C PHE A 273 8.96 -27.68 -3.64
N VAL A 274 7.97 -27.01 -4.22
CA VAL A 274 8.01 -26.60 -5.62
C VAL A 274 7.77 -25.09 -5.69
N GLY A 275 8.67 -24.36 -6.32
CA GLY A 275 8.61 -22.91 -6.41
C GLY A 275 9.33 -22.38 -7.66
N PHE A 276 9.14 -21.11 -7.95
CA PHE A 276 9.82 -20.45 -9.06
C PHE A 276 11.04 -19.69 -8.52
N ALA A 277 12.25 -19.97 -9.03
CA ALA A 277 13.48 -19.40 -8.47
C ALA A 277 13.68 -19.72 -6.98
N ILE A 278 13.27 -20.92 -6.55
CA ILE A 278 13.17 -21.32 -5.13
C ILE A 278 14.50 -21.25 -4.36
N GLU A 279 15.64 -21.29 -5.04
CA GLU A 279 16.94 -21.09 -4.39
C GLU A 279 17.09 -19.68 -3.78
N GLY A 280 16.49 -18.68 -4.42
CA GLY A 280 16.36 -17.33 -3.86
C GLY A 280 15.57 -17.36 -2.56
N ASP A 281 14.41 -18.02 -2.57
CA ASP A 281 13.54 -18.16 -1.40
C ASP A 281 14.23 -18.89 -0.24
N LYS A 282 14.88 -20.02 -0.52
CA LYS A 282 15.65 -20.79 0.47
C LYS A 282 16.71 -19.94 1.15
N SER A 283 17.46 -19.15 0.37
CA SER A 283 18.47 -18.24 0.90
C SER A 283 17.86 -17.20 1.87
N LYS A 284 16.72 -16.62 1.51
CA LYS A 284 16.07 -15.57 2.32
C LYS A 284 15.35 -16.14 3.54
N LEU A 285 14.77 -17.34 3.44
CA LEU A 285 14.25 -18.08 4.58
C LEU A 285 15.35 -18.39 5.58
N LYS A 286 16.53 -18.83 5.10
CA LYS A 286 17.69 -19.16 5.95
C LYS A 286 18.18 -17.96 6.74
N VAL A 287 18.21 -16.77 6.14
CA VAL A 287 18.50 -15.50 6.84
C VAL A 287 17.45 -15.16 7.91
N SER A 288 16.18 -15.55 7.67
CA SER A 288 15.09 -15.46 8.65
C SER A 288 15.06 -16.64 9.65
N GLY A 289 16.02 -17.56 9.56
CA GLY A 289 16.18 -18.72 10.43
C GLY A 289 15.40 -19.95 10.01
N LEU A 290 14.55 -19.91 8.99
CA LEU A 290 13.78 -21.04 8.48
C LEU A 290 14.56 -21.76 7.37
N GLU A 291 14.35 -23.06 7.21
CA GLU A 291 14.99 -23.84 6.15
C GLU A 291 13.95 -24.78 5.53
N ILE A 292 14.01 -24.90 4.20
CA ILE A 292 13.30 -25.93 3.46
C ILE A 292 14.31 -27.04 3.21
N ASN A 293 13.87 -28.29 3.32
CA ASN A 293 14.71 -29.45 3.05
C ASN A 293 15.41 -29.29 1.67
N SER A 294 16.75 -29.24 1.69
CA SER A 294 17.57 -28.95 0.51
C SER A 294 17.45 -30.02 -0.57
N ASP A 295 17.18 -31.26 -0.15
CA ASP A 295 17.24 -32.43 -1.03
C ASP A 295 15.91 -32.65 -1.76
N ASN A 296 14.84 -31.98 -1.30
CA ASN A 296 13.48 -32.17 -1.77
C ASN A 296 12.86 -30.84 -2.23
N SER A 297 13.56 -30.10 -3.08
CA SER A 297 13.02 -28.89 -3.73
C SER A 297 13.17 -28.93 -5.24
N ILE A 298 12.14 -28.53 -5.96
CA ILE A 298 12.12 -28.40 -7.43
C ILE A 298 11.97 -26.92 -7.79
N ASP A 299 12.93 -26.40 -8.55
CA ASP A 299 12.83 -25.08 -9.17
C ASP A 299 12.13 -25.22 -10.52
N ILE A 300 10.85 -24.81 -10.58
CA ILE A 300 10.06 -24.88 -11.81
C ILE A 300 10.72 -24.06 -12.92
N GLN A 301 11.43 -22.98 -12.62
CA GLN A 301 12.07 -22.14 -13.64
C GLN A 301 13.15 -22.90 -14.41
N VAL A 302 13.85 -23.83 -13.74
CA VAL A 302 14.88 -24.65 -14.37
C VAL A 302 14.24 -25.76 -15.22
N GLU A 303 13.16 -26.35 -14.71
CA GLU A 303 12.43 -27.44 -15.39
C GLU A 303 11.60 -26.96 -16.59
N TRP A 304 11.07 -25.74 -16.54
CA TRP A 304 10.23 -25.13 -17.59
C TRP A 304 11.00 -24.18 -18.51
N ARG A 305 12.31 -24.38 -18.70
CA ARG A 305 12.99 -23.71 -19.82
C ARG A 305 12.31 -24.15 -21.11
N ASP A 306 11.56 -23.22 -21.72
CA ASP A 306 11.06 -23.35 -23.08
C ASP A 306 12.26 -23.72 -23.97
N PRO A 307 12.17 -24.76 -24.83
CA PRO A 307 13.22 -25.07 -25.81
C PRO A 307 13.62 -23.88 -26.67
#